data_AF-A0A966JFT6-F1
#
_entry.id   AF-A0A966JFT6-F1
#
_cell.length_a   1.000
_cell.length_b   1.000
_cell.length_c   1.000
_cell.angle_alpha   90.00
_cell.angle_beta   90.00
_cell.angle_gamma   90.00
#
_symmetry.space_group_name_H-M   'P 1'
#
loop_
_entity.id
_entity.type
_entity.pdbx_description
1 polymer ?
#
loop_
_entity_poly.entity_id
_entity_poly.type
_entity_poly.pdbx_seq_one_letter_code
_entity_poly.pdbx_strand_id
1 'polypeptide(L)'
;MVAYQAPGSDRALSDAIIDGEVSSMNYVSNRFAEEKSRETIYHFLLRNQDGSRVDAFFMPVDVSFGGQKVWHTERQVRKSDGTVAIFTTIRATVWFGNQGFASKREIQFTLESRDFPTLFQHALAVYEELTNKRLVPDTWTGKVA
;
A
#
# COMPACT_ATOMS: atom_id res chain seq x y z
N MET A 1 3.53 30.62 1.16
CA MET A 1 2.57 29.73 1.85
C MET A 1 3.39 28.63 2.52
N VAL A 2 3.34 28.52 3.84
CA VAL A 2 4.12 27.51 4.58
C VAL A 2 3.29 26.24 4.63
N ALA A 3 3.88 25.11 4.22
CA ALA A 3 3.26 23.81 4.35
C ALA A 3 4.00 23.02 5.42
N TYR A 4 3.26 22.36 6.29
CA TYR A 4 3.81 21.54 7.37
C TYR A 4 3.44 20.09 7.07
N GLN A 5 4.43 19.21 7.10
CA GLN A 5 4.22 17.78 6.96
C GLN A 5 4.41 17.14 8.32
N ALA A 6 3.45 16.30 8.72
CA ALA A 6 3.51 15.50 9.93
C ALA A 6 3.40 14.02 9.55
N PRO A 7 4.09 13.11 10.27
CA PRO A 7 3.81 11.69 10.14
C PRO A 7 2.37 11.41 10.60
N GLY A 8 1.77 10.30 10.14
CA GLY A 8 0.55 9.78 10.75
C GLY A 8 0.70 9.69 12.28
N SER A 9 -0.36 10.02 13.02
CA SER A 9 -0.29 10.27 14.47
C SER A 9 0.20 9.07 15.29
N ASP A 10 0.00 7.85 14.77
CA ASP A 10 0.70 6.64 15.17
C ASP A 10 0.44 5.52 14.14
N ARG A 11 1.18 4.40 14.26
CA ARG A 11 1.04 3.25 13.36
C ARG A 11 -0.31 2.54 13.47
N ALA A 12 -0.89 2.43 14.66
CA ALA A 12 -2.13 1.67 14.86
C ALA A 12 -3.30 2.35 14.12
N LEU A 13 -3.37 3.68 14.20
CA LEU A 13 -4.30 4.48 13.42
C LEU A 13 -4.01 4.35 11.93
N SER A 14 -2.73 4.45 11.55
CA SER A 14 -2.32 4.34 10.16
C SER A 14 -2.72 2.99 9.55
N ASP A 15 -2.54 1.87 10.26
CA ASP A 15 -2.97 0.55 9.82
C ASP A 15 -4.51 0.47 9.73
N ALA A 16 -5.24 1.03 10.69
CA ALA A 16 -6.71 1.02 10.70
C ALA A 16 -7.31 1.78 9.50
N ILE A 17 -6.67 2.89 9.07
CA ILE A 17 -7.05 3.62 7.86
C ILE A 17 -6.89 2.73 6.62
N ILE A 18 -5.72 2.09 6.48
CA ILE A 18 -5.46 1.18 5.34
C ILE A 18 -6.41 -0.01 5.37
N ASP A 19 -6.68 -0.61 6.54
CA ASP A 19 -7.63 -1.71 6.68
C ASP A 19 -9.03 -1.31 6.17
N GLY A 20 -9.49 -0.09 6.47
CA GLY A 20 -10.74 0.46 5.95
C GLY A 20 -10.74 0.66 4.43
N GLU A 21 -9.65 1.23 3.89
CA GLU A 21 -9.50 1.45 2.46
C GLU A 21 -9.44 0.13 1.67
N VAL A 22 -8.68 -0.85 2.16
CA VAL A 22 -8.57 -2.18 1.54
C VAL A 22 -9.91 -2.93 1.58
N SER A 23 -10.62 -2.86 2.71
CA SER A 23 -11.96 -3.44 2.83
C SER A 23 -12.93 -2.86 1.80
N SER A 24 -12.80 -1.56 1.48
CA SER A 24 -13.64 -0.89 0.47
C SER A 24 -13.34 -1.33 -0.98
N MET A 25 -12.17 -1.92 -1.24
CA MET A 25 -11.74 -2.34 -2.58
C MET A 25 -12.32 -3.70 -2.99
N ASN A 26 -13.03 -4.42 -2.09
CA ASN A 26 -13.51 -5.78 -2.32
C ASN A 26 -12.40 -6.78 -2.71
N TYR A 27 -11.18 -6.58 -2.20
CA TYR A 27 -10.05 -7.48 -2.41
C TYR A 27 -9.76 -8.30 -1.17
N VAL A 28 -9.28 -9.52 -1.37
CA VAL A 28 -8.76 -10.34 -0.27
C VAL A 28 -7.31 -9.96 -0.05
N SER A 29 -7.06 -9.30 1.08
CA SER A 29 -5.72 -9.06 1.58
C SER A 29 -5.48 -9.85 2.85
N ASN A 30 -4.30 -10.47 2.96
CA ASN A 30 -3.80 -10.94 4.25
C ASN A 30 -2.84 -9.91 4.81
N ARG A 31 -3.00 -9.62 6.09
CA ARG A 31 -2.04 -8.83 6.85
C ARG A 31 -1.17 -9.78 7.66
N PHE A 32 0.15 -9.65 7.57
CA PHE A 32 1.06 -10.31 8.50
C PHE A 32 2.20 -9.38 8.87
N ALA A 33 2.87 -9.75 9.94
CA ALA A 33 4.20 -9.28 10.28
C ALA A 33 5.13 -10.48 10.09
N GLU A 34 6.29 -10.31 9.43
CA GLU A 34 7.30 -11.36 9.45
C GLU A 34 7.67 -11.70 10.91
N GLU A 35 8.12 -12.92 11.16
CA GLU A 35 8.53 -13.34 12.50
C GLU A 35 9.65 -12.40 13.00
N LYS A 36 9.40 -11.69 14.12
CA LYS A 36 10.24 -10.62 14.71
C LYS A 36 10.20 -9.26 13.98
N SER A 37 9.50 -9.14 12.86
CA SER A 37 9.31 -7.84 12.21
C SER A 37 8.25 -7.02 12.92
N ARG A 38 8.55 -5.74 13.08
CA ARG A 38 7.58 -4.73 13.52
C ARG A 38 6.91 -4.09 12.31
N GLU A 39 6.79 -4.75 11.16
CA GLU A 39 6.24 -4.12 9.96
C GLU A 39 4.90 -4.72 9.61
N THR A 40 3.95 -3.87 9.21
CA THR A 40 2.68 -4.33 8.65
C THR A 40 2.90 -4.52 7.17
N ILE A 41 2.65 -5.71 6.66
CA ILE A 41 2.71 -5.96 5.22
C ILE A 41 1.34 -6.46 4.78
N TYR A 42 0.80 -5.85 3.74
CA TYR A 42 -0.41 -6.31 3.09
C TYR A 42 -0.03 -7.16 1.89
N HIS A 43 -0.61 -8.36 1.82
CA HIS A 43 -0.43 -9.29 0.73
C HIS A 43 -1.74 -9.48 -0.01
N PHE A 44 -1.68 -9.29 -1.32
CA PHE A 44 -2.79 -9.52 -2.24
C PHE A 44 -2.43 -10.68 -3.15
N LEU A 45 -3.38 -11.60 -3.30
CA LEU A 45 -3.29 -12.66 -4.30
C LEU A 45 -3.87 -12.13 -5.62
N LEU A 46 -3.05 -12.12 -6.67
CA LEU A 46 -3.41 -11.65 -8.00
C LEU A 46 -3.22 -12.79 -9.02
N ARG A 47 -3.81 -12.60 -10.21
CA ARG A 47 -3.69 -13.51 -11.34
C ARG A 47 -3.34 -12.79 -12.61
N ASN A 48 -2.49 -13.41 -13.42
CA ASN A 48 -2.31 -13.03 -14.81
C ASN A 48 -3.48 -13.54 -15.68
N GLN A 49 -3.56 -13.05 -16.92
CA GLN A 49 -4.54 -13.51 -17.91
C GLN A 49 -4.45 -15.00 -18.23
N ASP A 50 -3.26 -15.61 -18.10
CA ASP A 50 -3.03 -17.04 -18.29
C ASP A 50 -3.44 -17.89 -17.06
N GLY A 51 -3.96 -17.26 -16.00
CA GLY A 51 -4.40 -17.90 -14.77
C GLY A 51 -3.29 -18.16 -13.75
N SER A 52 -2.02 -17.87 -14.08
CA SER A 52 -0.90 -17.98 -13.15
C SER A 52 -1.06 -16.98 -12.00
N ARG A 53 -0.69 -17.43 -10.79
CA ARG A 53 -0.77 -16.61 -9.57
C ARG A 53 0.45 -15.72 -9.44
N VAL A 54 0.21 -14.51 -8.95
CA VAL A 54 1.23 -13.54 -8.57
C VAL A 54 0.84 -12.95 -7.23
N ASP A 55 1.75 -12.99 -6.28
CA ASP A 55 1.63 -12.33 -4.99
C ASP A 55 2.10 -10.88 -5.12
N ALA A 56 1.32 -9.94 -4.60
CA ALA A 56 1.71 -8.55 -4.47
C ALA A 56 1.77 -8.16 -2.99
N PHE A 57 2.86 -7.51 -2.59
CA PHE A 57 3.11 -7.14 -1.22
C PHE A 57 3.31 -5.64 -1.11
N PHE A 58 2.68 -5.04 -0.11
CA PHE A 58 2.76 -3.61 0.19
C PHE A 58 3.28 -3.46 1.61
N MET A 59 4.30 -2.63 1.79
CA MET A 59 4.92 -2.37 3.08
C MET A 59 5.09 -0.85 3.27
N PRO A 60 4.78 -0.29 4.45
CA PRO A 60 4.91 1.13 4.69
C PRO A 60 6.38 1.54 4.66
N VAL A 61 6.63 2.75 4.16
CA VAL A 61 7.97 3.34 4.14
C VAL A 61 8.17 4.21 5.37
N ASP A 62 9.42 4.37 5.77
CA ASP A 62 9.79 5.36 6.78
C ASP A 62 9.47 6.78 6.29
N VAL A 63 8.80 7.54 7.14
CA VAL A 63 8.51 8.95 6.87
C VAL A 63 9.56 9.78 7.59
N SER A 64 10.01 10.85 6.94
CA SER A 64 11.10 11.77 7.30
C SER A 64 11.08 12.42 8.71
N PHE A 65 10.20 11.98 9.62
CA PHE A 65 10.00 12.52 10.96
C PHE A 65 10.18 11.40 12.01
N GLY A 66 11.43 11.21 12.46
CA GLY A 66 11.71 10.35 13.63
C GLY A 66 11.90 8.86 13.36
N GLY A 67 12.03 8.44 12.09
CA GLY A 67 12.35 7.06 11.74
C GLY A 67 11.17 6.08 11.89
N GLN A 68 9.95 6.60 11.91
CA GLN A 68 8.74 5.79 12.05
C GLN A 68 8.20 5.37 10.69
N LYS A 69 8.10 4.06 10.48
CA LYS A 69 7.39 3.46 9.33
C LYS A 69 5.89 3.58 9.54
N VAL A 70 5.25 4.48 8.81
CA VAL A 70 3.80 4.69 8.80
C VAL A 70 3.32 4.71 7.36
N TRP A 71 2.05 4.37 7.13
CA TRP A 71 1.51 4.32 5.77
C TRP A 71 1.29 5.69 5.19
N HIS A 72 0.84 6.65 6.01
CA HIS A 72 0.46 7.98 5.55
C HIS A 72 1.24 9.11 6.22
N THR A 73 1.33 10.21 5.48
CA THR A 73 1.78 11.52 5.95
C THR A 73 0.69 12.53 5.67
N GLU A 74 0.54 13.50 6.57
CA GLU A 74 -0.39 14.59 6.37
C GLU A 74 0.40 15.86 6.09
N ARG A 75 0.07 16.51 4.99
CA ARG A 75 0.55 17.85 4.66
C ARG A 75 -0.58 18.84 4.86
N GLN A 76 -0.40 19.76 5.79
CA GLN A 76 -1.36 20.82 6.03
C GLN A 76 -0.89 22.09 5.31
N VAL A 77 -1.82 22.74 4.62
CA VAL A 77 -1.58 23.95 3.83
C VAL A 77 -2.64 24.98 4.18
N ARG A 78 -2.22 26.13 4.70
CA ARG A 78 -3.12 27.24 4.97
C ARG A 78 -3.43 27.99 3.68
N LYS A 79 -4.70 28.05 3.28
CA LYS A 79 -5.20 28.76 2.10
C LYS A 79 -5.30 30.27 2.36
N SER A 80 -5.50 31.04 1.28
CA SER A 80 -5.61 32.50 1.31
C SER A 80 -6.85 33.02 2.05
N ASP A 81 -7.90 32.22 2.14
CA ASP A 81 -9.13 32.50 2.91
C ASP A 81 -8.98 32.20 4.41
N GLY A 82 -7.80 31.78 4.86
CA GLY A 82 -7.50 31.42 6.24
C GLY A 82 -7.83 29.98 6.61
N THR A 83 -8.50 29.22 5.73
CA THR A 83 -8.80 27.79 5.95
C THR A 83 -7.54 26.93 5.85
N VAL A 84 -7.56 25.75 6.46
CA VAL A 84 -6.47 24.77 6.38
C VAL A 84 -6.94 23.58 5.54
N ALA A 85 -6.26 23.32 4.43
CA ALA A 85 -6.40 22.06 3.70
C ALA A 85 -5.44 21.02 4.28
N ILE A 86 -5.93 19.79 4.41
CA ILE A 86 -5.14 18.63 4.82
C ILE A 86 -5.05 17.72 3.60
N PHE A 87 -3.82 17.36 3.22
CA PHE A 87 -3.53 16.42 2.15
C PHE A 87 -2.89 15.18 2.75
N THR A 88 -3.56 14.05 2.61
CA THR A 88 -3.01 12.74 2.99
C THR A 88 -2.18 12.19 1.85
N THR A 89 -1.09 11.53 2.19
CA THR A 89 -0.18 10.92 1.23
C THR A 89 0.28 9.58 1.77
N ILE A 90 -0.06 8.50 1.08
CA ILE A 90 0.33 7.13 1.40
C ILE A 90 1.56 6.74 0.61
N ARG A 91 2.55 6.15 1.29
CA ARG A 91 3.79 5.69 0.66
C ARG A 91 4.09 4.24 1.04
N ALA A 92 4.35 3.41 0.03
CA ALA A 92 4.63 1.99 0.24
C ALA A 92 5.75 1.49 -0.68
N THR A 93 6.59 0.61 -0.15
CA THR A 93 7.42 -0.27 -0.96
C THR A 93 6.57 -1.45 -1.39
N VAL A 94 6.51 -1.67 -2.69
CA VAL A 94 5.74 -2.73 -3.32
C VAL A 94 6.68 -3.73 -3.97
N TRP A 95 6.38 -5.02 -3.85
CA TRP A 95 7.05 -6.06 -4.64
C TRP A 95 6.08 -7.14 -5.08
N PHE A 96 6.44 -7.79 -6.20
CA PHE A 96 5.69 -8.89 -6.79
C PHE A 96 6.54 -10.17 -6.82
N GLY A 97 5.89 -11.31 -6.63
CA GLY A 97 6.56 -12.62 -6.70
C GLY A 97 5.58 -13.80 -6.72
N ASN A 98 6.09 -15.01 -6.96
CA ASN A 98 5.23 -16.19 -7.20
C ASN A 98 5.37 -17.28 -6.10
N GLN A 99 5.99 -16.95 -4.97
CA GLN A 99 6.33 -17.88 -3.88
C GLN A 99 6.18 -17.24 -2.48
N GLY A 100 5.20 -16.38 -2.27
CA GLY A 100 5.03 -15.74 -0.96
C GLY A 100 6.24 -14.86 -0.58
N PHE A 101 6.57 -14.82 0.71
CA PHE A 101 7.76 -14.13 1.26
C PHE A 101 9.09 -14.66 0.77
N ALA A 102 9.13 -15.93 0.39
CA ALA A 102 10.31 -16.59 -0.15
C ALA A 102 10.55 -16.25 -1.62
N SER A 103 9.62 -15.54 -2.26
CA SER A 103 9.81 -15.12 -3.65
C SER A 103 11.04 -14.23 -3.79
N LYS A 104 11.82 -14.47 -4.85
CA LYS A 104 12.81 -13.49 -5.29
C LYS A 104 12.05 -12.20 -5.59
N ARG A 105 12.49 -11.09 -5.01
CA ARG A 105 11.95 -9.75 -5.23
C ARG A 105 12.34 -9.26 -6.63
N GLU A 106 11.80 -9.90 -7.66
CA GLU A 106 12.17 -9.63 -9.06
C GLU A 106 11.77 -8.21 -9.47
N ILE A 107 10.65 -7.72 -8.95
CA ILE A 107 10.17 -6.36 -9.13
C ILE A 107 9.91 -5.77 -7.75
N GLN A 108 10.67 -4.74 -7.39
CA GLN A 108 10.49 -3.97 -6.16
C GLN A 108 10.63 -2.48 -6.48
N PHE A 109 9.70 -1.66 -5.99
CA PHE A 109 9.73 -0.22 -6.15
C PHE A 109 8.98 0.48 -5.01
N THR A 110 9.17 1.78 -4.85
CA THR A 110 8.45 2.60 -3.87
C THR A 110 7.50 3.53 -4.59
N LEU A 111 6.21 3.49 -4.21
CA LEU A 111 5.18 4.38 -4.73
C LEU A 111 4.65 5.30 -3.64
N GLU A 112 4.12 6.43 -4.09
CA GLU A 112 3.39 7.41 -3.30
C GLU A 112 2.08 7.74 -4.00
N SER A 113 1.02 7.93 -3.21
CA SER A 113 -0.30 8.30 -3.69
C SER A 113 -1.09 9.04 -2.62
N ARG A 114 -2.26 9.59 -2.96
CA ARG A 114 -3.16 10.25 -2.00
C ARG A 114 -3.97 9.28 -1.13
N ASP A 115 -4.17 8.05 -1.62
CA ASP A 115 -4.98 6.99 -1.01
C ASP A 115 -4.42 5.60 -1.43
N PHE A 116 -4.70 4.55 -0.65
CA PHE A 116 -4.23 3.19 -0.92
C PHE A 116 -4.83 2.59 -2.19
N PRO A 117 -6.12 2.76 -2.51
CA PRO A 117 -6.69 2.26 -3.76
C PRO A 117 -5.96 2.76 -5.00
N THR A 118 -5.62 4.05 -5.04
CA THR A 118 -4.87 4.66 -6.13
C THR A 118 -3.42 4.16 -6.14
N LEU A 119 -2.79 3.99 -4.97
CA LEU A 119 -1.45 3.39 -4.88
C LEU A 119 -1.43 1.96 -5.44
N PHE A 120 -2.44 1.17 -5.10
CA PHE A 120 -2.59 -0.21 -5.55
C PHE A 120 -2.78 -0.29 -7.06
N GLN A 121 -3.67 0.53 -7.64
CA GLN A 121 -3.85 0.56 -9.10
C GLN A 121 -2.57 1.00 -9.82
N HIS A 122 -1.84 1.96 -9.25
CA HIS A 122 -0.56 2.38 -9.81
C HIS A 122 0.47 1.23 -9.76
N ALA A 123 0.53 0.46 -8.68
CA ALA A 123 1.39 -0.71 -8.60
C ALA A 123 1.07 -1.76 -9.67
N LEU A 124 -0.22 -2.03 -9.94
CA LEU A 124 -0.63 -2.95 -11.01
C LEU A 124 -0.21 -2.43 -12.39
N ALA A 125 -0.37 -1.14 -12.65
CA ALA A 125 0.04 -0.51 -13.90
C ALA A 125 1.55 -0.61 -14.13
N VAL A 126 2.36 -0.35 -13.09
CA VAL A 126 3.82 -0.50 -13.18
C VAL A 126 4.21 -1.96 -13.44
N TYR A 127 3.56 -2.93 -12.81
CA TYR A 127 3.81 -4.35 -13.11
C TYR A 127 3.48 -4.68 -14.57
N GLU A 128 2.34 -4.21 -15.08
CA GLU A 128 1.93 -4.43 -16.47
C GLU A 128 2.92 -3.80 -17.45
N GLU A 129 3.41 -2.59 -17.17
CA GLU A 129 4.45 -1.94 -17.99
C GLU A 129 5.76 -2.72 -18.02
N LEU A 130 6.20 -3.24 -16.87
CA LEU A 130 7.48 -3.97 -16.76
C LEU A 130 7.43 -5.37 -17.36
N THR A 131 6.26 -6.01 -17.37
CA THR A 131 6.12 -7.43 -17.74
C THR A 131 5.29 -7.68 -18.99
N ASN A 132 4.59 -6.66 -19.50
CA ASN A 132 3.49 -6.78 -20.48
C ASN A 132 2.40 -7.79 -20.05
N LYS A 133 2.22 -8.00 -18.74
CA LYS A 133 1.19 -8.88 -18.20
C LYS A 133 0.25 -8.12 -17.30
N ARG A 134 -1.04 -8.15 -17.66
CA ARG A 134 -2.09 -7.57 -16.84
C ARG A 134 -2.43 -8.49 -15.67
N LEU A 135 -2.38 -7.91 -14.47
CA LEU A 135 -2.83 -8.55 -13.24
C LEU A 135 -4.29 -8.20 -12.95
N VAL A 136 -5.05 -9.20 -12.53
CA VAL A 136 -6.38 -9.04 -11.97
C VAL A 136 -6.42 -9.59 -10.53
N PRO A 137 -7.19 -8.97 -9.63
CA PRO A 137 -7.40 -9.48 -8.28
C PRO A 137 -7.98 -10.90 -8.30
N ASP A 138 -7.48 -11.79 -7.45
CA ASP A 138 -8.16 -13.08 -7.21
C ASP A 138 -9.39 -12.81 -6.35
N THR A 139 -10.57 -12.66 -6.97
CA THR A 139 -11.83 -12.49 -6.24
C THR A 139 -12.17 -13.81 -5.55
N TRP A 140 -11.73 -13.99 -4.30
CA TRP A 140 -12.12 -15.14 -3.50
C TRP A 140 -13.52 -14.92 -2.91
N THR A 141 -14.49 -15.74 -3.32
CA THR A 141 -15.87 -15.74 -2.80
C THR A 141 -16.06 -16.69 -1.60
N GLY A 142 -14.98 -17.14 -0.96
CA GLY A 142 -15.03 -18.07 0.16
C GLY A 142 -15.21 -17.33 1.48
N LYS A 143 -16.37 -17.49 2.14
CA LYS A 143 -16.51 -17.18 3.57
C LYS A 143 -15.46 -17.98 4.33
N VAL A 144 -14.64 -17.30 5.14
CA VAL A 144 -13.81 -17.95 6.16
C VAL A 144 -14.80 -18.57 7.17
N ALA A 145 -14.75 -19.90 7.29
CA ALA A 145 -15.48 -20.68 8.29
C ALA A 145 -14.73 -20.67 9.62
#